data_AF-A0A529XPZ4-F1
#
_entry.id   AF-A0A529XPZ4-F1
#
_cell.length_a   1.000
_cell.length_b   1.000
_cell.length_c   1.000
_cell.angle_alpha   90.00
_cell.angle_beta   90.00
_cell.angle_gamma   90.00
#
_symmetry.space_group_name_H-M   'P 1'
#
loop_
_entity.id
_entity.type
_entity.pdbx_description
1 polymer ?
#
loop_
_entity_poly.entity_id
_entity_poly.type
_entity_poly.pdbx_seq_one_letter_code
_entity_poly.pdbx_strand_id
1 'polypeptide(L)' 'DLTIDEAIRDPMIRLVMKADGVDPKAFERMLRSRAAEQADDEVLPSFLADSGSGRARRLRHFAKPFGEVCASW' A
#
# COMPACT_ATOMS: atom_id res chain seq x y z
N ASP A 1 1.41 -7.47 11.36
CA ASP A 1 2.33 -6.44 10.86
C ASP A 1 3.09 -6.95 9.66
N LEU A 2 3.26 -6.11 8.64
CA LEU A 2 4.10 -6.40 7.50
C LEU A 2 5.51 -5.89 7.82
N THR A 3 6.51 -6.74 7.78
CA THR A 3 7.90 -6.32 8.01
C THR A 3 8.40 -5.47 6.84
N ILE A 4 9.43 -4.64 7.06
CA ILE A 4 10.06 -3.86 6.00
C ILE A 4 10.52 -4.78 4.85
N ASP A 5 11.12 -5.94 5.17
CA ASP A 5 11.63 -6.88 4.18
C ASP A 5 10.53 -7.58 3.37
N GLU A 6 9.34 -7.74 3.94
CA GLU A 6 8.16 -8.23 3.23
C GLU A 6 7.55 -7.14 2.36
N ALA A 7 7.47 -5.90 2.85
CA ALA A 7 6.95 -4.77 2.08
C ALA A 7 7.79 -4.49 0.82
N ILE A 8 9.12 -4.61 0.91
CA ILE A 8 10.03 -4.46 -0.24
C ILE A 8 9.85 -5.57 -1.28
N ARG A 9 9.50 -6.78 -0.84
CA ARG A 9 9.30 -7.95 -1.71
C ARG A 9 7.87 -8.10 -2.20
N ASP A 10 6.94 -7.35 -1.63
CA ASP A 10 5.53 -7.40 -1.99
C ASP A 10 5.35 -7.01 -3.48
N PRO A 11 4.68 -7.86 -4.29
CA PRO A 11 4.51 -7.60 -5.71
C PRO A 11 3.73 -6.31 -6.02
N MET A 12 2.76 -5.96 -5.18
CA MET A 12 1.93 -4.77 -5.40
C MET A 12 2.71 -3.49 -5.09
N ILE A 13 3.44 -3.48 -3.98
CA ILE A 13 4.30 -2.36 -3.61
C ILE A 13 5.37 -2.15 -4.69
N ARG A 14 6.02 -3.23 -5.16
CA ARG A 14 7.03 -3.13 -6.24
C ARG A 14 6.46 -2.59 -7.54
N LEU A 15 5.21 -2.92 -7.87
CA LEU A 15 4.56 -2.38 -9.07
C LEU A 15 4.37 -0.86 -8.97
N VAL A 16 3.91 -0.37 -7.81
CA VAL A 16 3.72 1.06 -7.54
C VAL A 16 5.07 1.79 -7.55
N MET A 17 6.07 1.26 -6.86
CA MET A 17 7.42 1.85 -6.85
C MET A 17 7.99 1.99 -8.26
N LYS A 18 7.80 0.98 -9.11
CA LYS A 18 8.24 1.03 -10.50
C LYS A 18 7.49 2.10 -11.30
N ALA A 19 6.17 2.21 -11.10
CA ALA A 19 5.36 3.23 -11.77
C ALA A 19 5.80 4.65 -11.39
N ASP A 20 6.21 4.83 -10.14
CA ASP A 20 6.65 6.12 -9.58
C ASP A 20 8.17 6.37 -9.73
N GLY A 21 8.92 5.43 -10.31
CA GLY A 21 10.38 5.56 -10.49
C GLY A 21 11.18 5.50 -9.18
N VAL A 22 10.63 4.89 -8.14
CA VAL A 22 11.25 4.75 -6.81
C VAL A 22 12.20 3.56 -6.78
N ASP A 23 13.44 3.78 -6.33
CA ASP A 23 14.42 2.71 -6.09
C ASP A 23 14.08 1.90 -4.81
N PRO A 24 13.91 0.56 -4.91
CA PRO A 24 13.69 -0.30 -3.76
C PRO A 24 14.69 -0.13 -2.63
N LYS A 25 15.98 0.02 -2.93
CA LYS A 25 17.01 0.15 -1.88
C LYS A 25 16.97 1.50 -1.19
N ALA A 26 16.57 2.56 -1.89
CA ALA A 26 16.37 3.88 -1.30
C ALA A 26 15.15 3.88 -0.37
N PHE A 27 14.04 3.27 -0.80
CA PHE A 27 12.84 3.12 0.01
C PHE A 27 13.08 2.27 1.27
N GLU A 28 13.82 1.17 1.16
CA GLU A 28 14.24 0.35 2.31
C GLU A 28 15.03 1.18 3.34
N ARG A 29 16.05 1.90 2.88
CA ARG A 29 16.87 2.77 3.75
C ARG A 29 16.04 3.83 4.44
N MET A 30 15.09 4.45 3.74
CA MET A 30 14.16 5.40 4.34
C MET A 30 13.31 4.74 5.43
N LEU A 31 12.71 3.57 5.16
CA LEU A 31 11.90 2.87 6.17
C LEU A 31 12.72 2.48 7.40
N ARG A 32 13.94 1.99 7.21
CA ARG A 32 14.86 1.64 8.31
C ARG A 32 15.25 2.86 9.14
N SER A 33 15.51 4.02 8.52
CA SER A 33 15.79 5.28 9.23
C SER A 33 14.61 5.68 10.12
N ARG A 34 13.39 5.66 9.56
CA ARG A 34 12.18 6.02 10.30
C ARG A 34 11.88 5.07 11.45
N ALA A 35 12.10 3.78 11.25
CA ALA A 35 11.95 2.79 12.31
C ALA A 35 12.97 3.00 13.44
N ALA A 36 14.20 3.41 13.12
CA ALA A 36 15.20 3.76 14.13
C ALA A 36 14.82 5.03 14.91
N GLU A 37 14.34 6.07 14.22
CA GLU A 37 13.85 7.30 14.85
C GLU A 37 12.66 7.03 15.79
N GLN A 38 11.74 6.13 15.40
CA GLN A 38 10.61 5.72 16.26
C GLN A 38 11.00 4.82 17.44
N ALA A 39 12.15 4.15 17.40
CA ALA A 39 12.63 3.37 18.53
C ALA A 39 13.21 4.26 19.64
N ASP A 40 13.72 5.44 19.27
CA ASP A 40 14.25 6.43 20.22
C ASP A 40 13.14 7.34 20.79
N ASP A 41 12.08 7.61 20.02
CA ASP A 41 10.88 8.36 20.45
C ASP A 41 9.72 7.38 20.76
N GLU A 42 9.65 6.82 21.98
CA GLU A 42 8.46 6.13 22.50
C GLU A 42 7.28 7.09 22.78
N VAL A 43 6.95 7.96 21.82
CA VAL A 43 5.66 8.65 21.75
C VAL A 43 4.97 8.15 20.49
N LEU A 44 4.12 7.13 20.67
CA LEU A 44 3.31 6.54 19.62
C LEU A 44 2.62 7.64 18.79
N PRO A 45 2.81 7.68 17.46
CA PRO A 45 2.18 8.70 16.67
C PRO A 45 0.66 8.50 16.66
N SER A 46 -0.06 9.58 16.96
CA SER A 46 -1.50 9.62 17.23
C SER A 46 -2.41 9.12 16.10
N PHE A 47 -1.87 8.87 14.90
CA PHE A 47 -2.62 8.31 13.77
C PHE A 47 -2.95 6.82 13.93
N LEU A 48 -2.28 6.09 14.82
CA LEU A 48 -2.62 4.69 15.13
C LEU A 48 -3.54 4.53 16.34
N ALA A 49 -3.79 5.60 17.09
CA ALA A 49 -4.44 5.50 18.39
C ALA A 49 -5.98 5.45 18.33
N ASP A 50 -6.63 5.83 17.23
CA ASP A 50 -8.07 5.64 17.09
C ASP A 50 -8.53 5.55 15.62
N SER A 51 -8.79 4.33 15.16
CA SER A 51 -9.76 4.08 14.10
C SER A 51 -10.68 2.94 14.53
N GLY A 52 -11.22 3.08 15.74
CA GLY A 52 -12.31 2.28 16.26
C GLY A 52 -13.64 3.02 16.16
N SER A 53 -14.13 3.34 14.95
CA SER A 53 -15.53 3.76 14.80
C SER A 53 -16.09 3.42 13.42
N GLY A 54 -17.15 2.62 13.45
CA GLY A 54 -17.61 1.83 12.33
C GLY A 54 -18.24 2.61 11.18
N ARG A 55 -18.06 2.06 9.98
CA ARG A 55 -19.12 2.02 8.98
C ARG A 55 -18.77 1.02 7.88
N ALA A 56 -19.36 -0.16 7.97
CA ALA A 56 -19.45 -1.10 6.86
C ALA A 56 -20.21 -0.44 5.69
N ARG A 57 -19.49 0.18 4.75
CA ARG A 57 -20.07 0.68 3.50
C ARG A 57 -19.88 -0.39 2.43
N ARG A 58 -20.95 -1.16 2.21
CA ARG A 58 -21.06 -2.18 1.15
C ARG A 58 -20.69 -1.55 -0.20
N LEU A 59 -19.54 -1.93 -0.77
CA LEU A 59 -19.23 -1.65 -2.18
C LEU A 59 -20.09 -2.56 -3.04
N ARG A 60 -21.02 -1.99 -3.79
CA ARG A 60 -21.73 -2.70 -4.85
C ARG A 60 -20.83 -2.69 -6.09
N HIS A 61 -20.29 -3.85 -6.45
CA HIS A 61 -19.60 -4.06 -7.71
C HIS A 61 -20.59 -3.89 -8.86
N PHE A 62 -20.49 -2.77 -9.60
CA PHE A 62 -21.04 -2.67 -10.95
C PHE A 62 -19.90 -2.96 -11.92
N ALA A 63 -19.78 -4.21 -12.36
CA ALA A 63 -18.97 -4.56 -13.52
C ALA A 63 -19.78 -4.25 -14.78
N LYS A 64 -19.33 -3.28 -15.58
CA LYS A 64 -19.74 -3.16 -16.98
C LYS A 64 -18.83 -4.08 -17.80
N PRO A 65 -19.35 -5.05 -18.57
CA PRO A 65 -18.52 -5.81 -19.50
C PRO A 65 -18.01 -4.86 -20.60
N PHE A 66 -16.72 -4.98 -20.91
CA PHE A 66 -16.10 -4.30 -22.04
C PHE A 66 -16.66 -4.85 -23.36
N GLY A 67 -16.81 -3.95 -24.31
CA GLY A 67 -17.59 -4.11 -25.54
C GLY A 67 -17.26 -5.36 -26.34
N GLU A 68 -18.34 -6.03 -26.74
CA GLU A 68 -18.35 -7.10 -27.72
C GLU A 68 -17.99 -6.51 -29.09
N VAL A 69 -16.84 -6.94 -29.63
CA VAL A 69 -16.42 -6.64 -31.00
C VAL A 69 -17.30 -7.48 -31.93
N CYS A 70 -18.09 -6.82 -32.76
CA CYS A 70 -18.87 -7.47 -33.80
C CYS A 70 -17.91 -7.98 -34.89
N ALA A 71 -17.57 -9.28 -34.83
CA ALA A 71 -16.86 -9.95 -35.92
C ALA A 71 -17.90 -10.39 -36.96
N SER A 72 -17.83 -9.76 -38.13
CA SER A 72 -18.61 -10.07 -39.33
C SER A 72 -18.11 -11.34 -40.02
N TRP A 73 -19.01 -12.24 -40.40
CA TRP A 73 -18.86 -13.20 -41.51
C TRP A 73 -20.22 -13.36 -42.21
#